data_AF-A0A7C6AAD6-F1
#
_entry.id   AF-A0A7C6AAD6-F1
#
_cell.length_a   1.000
_cell.length_b   1.000
_cell.length_c   1.000
_cell.angle_alpha   90.00
_cell.angle_beta   90.00
_cell.angle_gamma   90.00
#
_symmetry.space_group_name_H-M   'P 1'
#
loop_
_entity.id
_entity.type
_entity.pdbx_description
1 polymer ?
#
loop_
_entity_poly.entity_id
_entity_poly.type
_entity_poly.pdbx_seq_one_letter_code
_entity_poly.pdbx_strand_id
1 'polypeptide(L)'
;MLIILFPISVFGWWEIWPYNDHQAITSKAIDIAGERWPEMAEEINSYRDEMKQGSHDEDFGSDTLYGNSSDYSAYSPTLPQAYWPLAKLHLNALEWIRAWQNPYSWDRAVSWYGSNQSAAYLALGHVLHNLQDLFVPAHSFVAPHGLGTGGLVYNHSWPFYFDNFEQYCEVTANELNRSDPNRIPEVLSAPESLMVQAAIFATQDQESLNYFPNQYYAPPDSVGDWGKYRPYPYQGYPSGIDNITNDIANAWSLFLVPRCVEYTAGMIRLFYCQFHTALKDESKKFNTKYLSISNNPFNRYLKIKYSVSSGSEVYLRIIDKTGRRVKVLDKGFKEPKEYEIIWDGTNTKGELVAPGIYFALLSINNQSISKQIIKLF
;
A
#
# COMPACT_ATOMS: atom_id res chain seq x y z
N MET A 1 -24.43 -2.92 56.50
CA MET A 1 -23.34 -3.27 55.57
C MET A 1 -23.71 -2.68 54.22
N LEU A 2 -23.19 -1.48 53.91
CA LEU A 2 -23.39 -0.85 52.60
C LEU A 2 -22.53 -1.61 51.59
N ILE A 3 -23.15 -2.19 50.56
CA ILE A 3 -22.43 -2.76 49.42
C ILE A 3 -22.17 -1.61 48.45
N ILE A 4 -20.92 -1.21 48.32
CA ILE A 4 -20.44 -0.27 47.32
C ILE A 4 -20.34 -1.05 46.00
N LEU A 5 -21.18 -0.71 45.03
CA LEU A 5 -21.05 -1.17 43.65
C LEU A 5 -19.98 -0.32 42.97
N PHE A 6 -18.86 -0.94 42.61
CA PHE A 6 -17.92 -0.33 41.67
C PHE A 6 -18.55 -0.28 40.28
N PRO A 7 -18.39 0.82 39.51
CA PRO A 7 -18.82 0.85 38.12
C PRO A 7 -17.93 -0.12 37.33
N ILE A 8 -18.57 -1.13 36.73
CA ILE A 8 -17.96 -1.97 35.72
C ILE A 8 -17.67 -1.06 34.53
N SER A 9 -16.40 -0.80 34.25
CA SER A 9 -15.97 -0.27 32.96
C SER A 9 -16.53 -1.17 31.88
N VAL A 10 -17.29 -0.59 30.95
CA VAL A 10 -17.83 -1.30 29.79
C VAL A 10 -16.65 -1.77 28.95
N PHE A 11 -16.22 -3.00 29.19
CA PHE A 11 -15.39 -3.74 28.26
C PHE A 11 -16.17 -3.84 26.95
N GLY A 12 -15.63 -3.28 25.88
CA GLY A 12 -16.20 -3.39 24.56
C GLY A 12 -16.25 -4.85 24.13
N TRP A 13 -17.35 -5.27 23.54
CA TRP A 13 -17.58 -6.65 23.09
C TRP A 13 -16.59 -7.14 22.01
N TRP A 14 -15.72 -6.25 21.51
CA TRP A 14 -14.68 -6.51 20.50
C TRP A 14 -13.36 -7.08 21.07
N GLU A 15 -13.13 -7.04 22.39
CA GLU A 15 -11.90 -7.63 22.98
C GLU A 15 -11.88 -9.18 22.98
N ILE A 16 -12.97 -9.82 22.54
CA ILE A 16 -13.21 -11.27 22.66
C ILE A 16 -12.93 -12.01 21.32
N TRP A 17 -12.67 -11.29 20.23
CA TRP A 17 -12.41 -11.90 18.92
C TRP A 17 -10.90 -12.02 18.62
N PRO A 18 -10.42 -13.18 18.13
CA PRO A 18 -8.99 -13.46 17.98
C PRO A 18 -8.31 -12.78 16.78
N TYR A 19 -9.02 -11.94 16.02
CA TYR A 19 -8.62 -11.48 14.70
C TYR A 19 -8.43 -9.96 14.67
N ASN A 20 -7.27 -9.52 15.15
CA ASN A 20 -6.95 -8.11 15.39
C ASN A 20 -5.79 -7.61 14.51
N ASP A 21 -5.47 -8.25 13.38
CA ASP A 21 -4.24 -7.97 12.61
C ASP A 21 -4.17 -6.50 12.13
N HIS A 22 -5.21 -6.01 11.46
CA HIS A 22 -5.32 -4.60 11.05
C HIS A 22 -5.28 -3.65 12.25
N GLN A 23 -5.91 -4.03 13.36
CA GLN A 23 -5.93 -3.23 14.58
C GLN A 23 -4.56 -3.22 15.28
N ALA A 24 -3.81 -4.32 15.22
CA ALA A 24 -2.48 -4.47 15.80
C ALA A 24 -1.44 -3.71 14.97
N ILE A 25 -1.52 -3.79 13.64
CA ILE A 25 -0.74 -2.97 12.72
C ILE A 25 -1.03 -1.49 12.97
N THR A 26 -2.30 -1.10 13.04
CA THR A 26 -2.72 0.28 13.33
C THR A 26 -2.19 0.75 14.69
N SER A 27 -2.32 -0.08 15.73
CA SER A 27 -1.81 0.22 17.06
C SER A 27 -0.30 0.42 17.06
N LYS A 28 0.47 -0.47 16.43
CA LYS A 28 1.92 -0.33 16.35
C LYS A 28 2.34 0.87 15.49
N ALA A 29 1.59 1.17 14.44
CA ALA A 29 1.84 2.32 13.57
C ALA A 29 1.70 3.64 14.33
N ILE A 30 0.72 3.75 15.22
CA ILE A 30 0.54 4.90 16.12
C ILE A 30 1.76 5.05 17.04
N ASP A 31 2.25 3.93 17.61
CA ASP A 31 3.42 3.95 18.50
C ASP A 31 4.67 4.51 17.78
N ILE A 32 5.03 3.95 16.63
CA ILE A 32 6.24 4.35 15.91
C ILE A 32 6.10 5.73 15.25
N ALA A 33 4.88 6.15 14.91
CA ALA A 33 4.61 7.51 14.44
C ALA A 33 4.87 8.52 15.57
N GLY A 34 4.37 8.26 16.78
CA GLY A 34 4.61 9.09 17.95
C GLY A 34 6.07 9.11 18.40
N GLU A 35 6.80 8.00 18.21
CA GLU A 35 8.24 7.93 18.46
C GLU A 35 9.03 8.82 17.47
N ARG A 36 8.69 8.76 16.18
CA ARG A 36 9.37 9.59 15.16
C ARG A 36 9.00 11.06 15.26
N TRP A 37 7.74 11.36 15.55
CA TRP A 37 7.16 12.70 15.58
C TRP A 37 6.48 12.94 16.92
N PRO A 38 7.25 13.31 17.96
CA PRO A 38 6.70 13.54 19.29
C PRO A 38 5.60 14.61 19.33
N GLU A 39 5.58 15.54 18.37
CA GLU A 39 4.58 16.61 18.31
C GLU A 39 3.16 16.11 18.00
N MET A 40 3.00 14.95 17.34
CA MET A 40 1.70 14.37 17.04
C MET A 40 1.26 13.30 18.06
N ALA A 41 2.18 12.86 18.92
CA ALA A 41 2.01 11.67 19.75
C ALA A 41 0.79 11.74 20.67
N GLU A 42 0.57 12.86 21.35
CA GLU A 42 -0.58 13.04 22.26
C GLU A 42 -1.91 12.90 21.53
N GLU A 43 -2.04 13.56 20.37
CA GLU A 43 -3.29 13.58 19.58
C GLU A 43 -3.60 12.19 19.02
N ILE A 44 -2.67 11.56 18.32
CA ILE A 44 -2.92 10.26 17.69
C ILE A 44 -3.17 9.15 18.72
N ASN A 45 -2.57 9.26 19.92
CA ASN A 45 -2.87 8.34 21.01
C ASN A 45 -4.29 8.55 21.56
N SER A 46 -4.76 9.79 21.62
CA SER A 46 -6.11 10.11 22.11
C SER A 46 -7.22 9.53 21.21
N TYR A 47 -6.92 9.24 19.94
CA TYR A 47 -7.86 8.67 18.96
C TYR A 47 -7.47 7.26 18.47
N ARG A 48 -6.67 6.55 19.26
CA ARG A 48 -6.19 5.20 18.93
C ARG A 48 -7.35 4.23 18.70
N ASP A 49 -8.35 4.27 19.58
CA ASP A 49 -9.45 3.33 19.54
C ASP A 49 -10.35 3.57 18.33
N GLU A 50 -10.58 4.81 17.93
CA GLU A 50 -11.30 5.13 16.70
C GLU A 50 -10.58 4.64 15.46
N MET A 51 -9.26 4.89 15.34
CA MET A 51 -8.49 4.37 14.21
C MET A 51 -8.51 2.84 14.15
N LYS A 52 -8.38 2.17 15.30
CA LYS A 52 -8.48 0.71 15.38
C LYS A 52 -9.87 0.21 15.01
N GLN A 53 -10.93 0.88 15.47
CA GLN A 53 -12.30 0.53 15.14
C GLN A 53 -12.55 0.65 13.64
N GLY A 54 -12.18 1.78 13.03
CA GLY A 54 -12.35 1.97 11.59
C GLY A 54 -11.52 0.99 10.77
N SER A 55 -10.31 0.65 11.23
CA SER A 55 -9.46 -0.35 10.57
C SER A 55 -10.03 -1.77 10.62
N HIS A 56 -10.91 -2.05 11.57
CA HIS A 56 -11.63 -3.32 11.67
C HIS A 56 -12.92 -3.28 10.85
N ASP A 57 -13.69 -2.19 10.95
CA ASP A 57 -15.04 -2.11 10.39
C ASP A 57 -15.08 -2.05 8.86
N GLU A 58 -14.00 -1.66 8.20
CA GLU A 58 -13.93 -1.62 6.73
C GLU A 58 -14.23 -2.98 6.08
N ASP A 59 -13.91 -4.10 6.74
CA ASP A 59 -14.23 -5.44 6.21
C ASP A 59 -15.71 -5.82 6.36
N PHE A 60 -16.38 -5.25 7.36
CA PHE A 60 -17.73 -5.63 7.77
C PHE A 60 -18.80 -4.63 7.31
N GLY A 61 -18.39 -3.49 6.77
CA GLY A 61 -19.27 -2.46 6.26
C GLY A 61 -20.03 -2.90 5.01
N SER A 62 -21.32 -2.58 4.94
CA SER A 62 -22.11 -2.74 3.72
C SER A 62 -23.22 -1.72 3.62
N ASP A 63 -23.59 -1.35 2.39
CA ASP A 63 -24.73 -0.49 2.11
C ASP A 63 -25.43 -0.87 0.80
N THR A 64 -26.70 -0.49 0.68
CA THR A 64 -27.48 -0.69 -0.54
C THR A 64 -26.92 0.03 -1.77
N LEU A 65 -26.23 1.17 -1.61
CA LEU A 65 -25.67 1.97 -2.68
C LEU A 65 -24.41 1.32 -3.28
N TYR A 66 -23.47 0.93 -2.43
CA TYR A 66 -22.12 0.51 -2.85
C TYR A 66 -21.81 -0.97 -2.58
N GLY A 67 -22.69 -1.75 -1.95
CA GLY A 67 -22.37 -3.14 -1.61
C GLY A 67 -21.46 -3.23 -0.38
N ASN A 68 -20.57 -4.23 -0.33
CA ASN A 68 -19.64 -4.40 0.79
C ASN A 68 -18.43 -3.48 0.61
N SER A 69 -17.94 -2.87 1.69
CA SER A 69 -16.74 -2.03 1.63
C SER A 69 -15.47 -2.83 1.32
N SER A 70 -15.38 -4.08 1.77
CA SER A 70 -14.27 -4.99 1.45
C SER A 70 -14.13 -5.30 -0.05
N ASP A 71 -15.18 -5.12 -0.85
CA ASP A 71 -15.12 -5.28 -2.32
C ASP A 71 -14.28 -4.16 -3.00
N TYR A 72 -13.78 -3.18 -2.24
CA TYR A 72 -12.98 -2.07 -2.76
C TYR A 72 -11.51 -2.11 -2.31
N SER A 73 -11.08 -3.18 -1.66
CA SER A 73 -9.76 -3.35 -1.02
C SER A 73 -8.57 -3.59 -1.96
N ALA A 74 -8.74 -3.55 -3.30
CA ALA A 74 -7.72 -3.95 -4.25
C ALA A 74 -7.23 -2.82 -5.17
N TYR A 75 -5.94 -2.87 -5.51
CA TYR A 75 -5.33 -2.02 -6.52
C TYR A 75 -4.11 -2.71 -7.14
N SER A 76 -4.08 -2.82 -8.47
CA SER A 76 -2.94 -3.39 -9.18
C SER A 76 -2.05 -2.32 -9.83
N PRO A 77 -0.75 -2.25 -9.51
CA PRO A 77 0.15 -1.32 -10.19
C PRO A 77 0.42 -1.73 -11.65
N THR A 78 0.17 -2.97 -12.03
CA THR A 78 0.33 -3.48 -13.40
C THR A 78 -0.93 -3.32 -14.23
N LEU A 79 -2.11 -3.37 -13.60
CA LEU A 79 -3.41 -3.00 -14.17
C LEU A 79 -4.14 -1.97 -13.25
N PRO A 80 -3.79 -0.68 -13.31
CA PRO A 80 -4.36 0.34 -12.42
C PRO A 80 -5.88 0.51 -12.49
N GLN A 81 -6.50 0.04 -13.56
CA GLN A 81 -7.95 0.05 -13.78
C GLN A 81 -8.66 -1.21 -13.28
N ALA A 82 -7.92 -2.20 -12.76
CA ALA A 82 -8.52 -3.41 -12.23
C ALA A 82 -9.22 -3.14 -10.90
N TYR A 83 -10.36 -3.78 -10.70
CA TYR A 83 -11.18 -3.76 -9.50
C TYR A 83 -11.76 -5.16 -9.27
N TRP A 84 -12.21 -5.43 -8.05
CA TRP A 84 -12.86 -6.70 -7.75
C TRP A 84 -14.16 -6.84 -8.54
N PRO A 85 -14.46 -7.98 -9.19
CA PRO A 85 -15.69 -8.15 -9.96
C PRO A 85 -16.99 -7.90 -9.20
N LEU A 86 -16.97 -8.03 -7.87
CA LEU A 86 -18.12 -7.76 -7.00
C LEU A 86 -18.29 -6.29 -6.62
N ALA A 87 -17.25 -5.47 -6.80
CA ALA A 87 -17.27 -4.06 -6.48
C ALA A 87 -18.40 -3.38 -7.27
N LYS A 88 -19.51 -3.09 -6.59
CA LYS A 88 -20.74 -2.60 -7.25
C LYS A 88 -20.53 -1.30 -8.02
N LEU A 89 -19.61 -0.46 -7.53
CA LEU A 89 -19.25 0.81 -8.17
C LEU A 89 -18.08 0.69 -9.14
N HIS A 90 -17.50 -0.50 -9.32
CA HIS A 90 -16.33 -0.77 -10.18
C HIS A 90 -15.12 0.14 -9.86
N LEU A 91 -14.87 0.36 -8.57
CA LEU A 91 -13.77 1.20 -8.09
C LEU A 91 -12.66 0.32 -7.52
N ASN A 92 -11.42 0.75 -7.68
CA ASN A 92 -10.28 0.20 -6.94
C ASN A 92 -10.07 0.93 -5.60
N ALA A 93 -9.15 0.45 -4.78
CA ALA A 93 -8.86 1.00 -3.44
C ALA A 93 -8.48 2.48 -3.46
N LEU A 94 -7.69 2.93 -4.46
CA LEU A 94 -7.30 4.35 -4.57
C LEU A 94 -8.50 5.25 -4.86
N GLU A 95 -9.42 4.77 -5.70
CA GLU A 95 -10.65 5.49 -6.04
C GLU A 95 -11.66 5.46 -4.90
N TRP A 96 -11.75 4.32 -4.20
CA TRP A 96 -12.66 4.12 -3.08
C TRP A 96 -12.38 5.05 -1.91
N ILE A 97 -11.11 5.26 -1.56
CA ILE A 97 -10.74 6.20 -0.49
C ILE A 97 -11.07 7.67 -0.84
N ARG A 98 -11.46 7.98 -2.08
CA ARG A 98 -11.92 9.30 -2.54
C ARG A 98 -13.40 9.34 -2.93
N ALA A 99 -14.06 8.19 -2.98
CA ALA A 99 -15.43 8.11 -3.45
C ALA A 99 -16.35 8.90 -2.52
N TRP A 100 -17.23 9.72 -3.07
CA TRP A 100 -18.22 10.44 -2.26
C TRP A 100 -19.26 9.48 -1.64
N GLN A 101 -19.47 8.33 -2.28
CA GLN A 101 -20.31 7.23 -1.81
C GLN A 101 -19.70 6.52 -0.60
N ASN A 102 -18.36 6.51 -0.47
CA ASN A 102 -17.70 5.91 0.69
C ASN A 102 -18.00 6.76 1.94
N PRO A 103 -18.66 6.18 2.97
CA PRO A 103 -19.05 6.92 4.15
C PRO A 103 -17.88 7.37 5.02
N TYR A 104 -16.71 6.80 4.82
CA TYR A 104 -15.49 6.98 5.59
C TYR A 104 -14.28 7.29 4.69
N SER A 105 -14.51 7.95 3.55
CA SER A 105 -13.44 8.35 2.64
C SER A 105 -12.43 9.30 3.29
N TRP A 106 -11.24 9.39 2.70
CA TRP A 106 -10.21 10.36 3.08
C TRP A 106 -10.76 11.79 3.12
N ASP A 107 -11.56 12.17 2.11
CA ASP A 107 -12.12 13.51 2.03
C ASP A 107 -13.13 13.78 3.15
N ARG A 108 -13.88 12.75 3.58
CA ARG A 108 -14.76 12.85 4.75
C ARG A 108 -13.97 12.95 6.04
N ALA A 109 -12.95 12.12 6.22
CA ALA A 109 -12.03 12.21 7.36
C ALA A 109 -11.46 13.63 7.47
N VAL A 110 -11.03 14.20 6.35
CA VAL A 110 -10.49 15.56 6.32
C VAL A 110 -11.55 16.62 6.64
N SER A 111 -12.75 16.47 6.10
CA SER A 111 -13.84 17.41 6.34
C SER A 111 -14.30 17.44 7.79
N TRP A 112 -14.25 16.31 8.49
CA TRP A 112 -14.73 16.18 9.87
C TRP A 112 -13.70 16.61 10.90
N TYR A 113 -12.42 16.68 10.56
CA TYR A 113 -11.36 16.98 11.53
C TYR A 113 -11.65 18.20 12.40
N GLY A 114 -12.10 19.32 11.81
CA GLY A 114 -12.37 20.56 12.55
C GLY A 114 -13.65 20.53 13.39
N SER A 115 -14.62 19.66 13.08
CA SER A 115 -15.94 19.63 13.73
C SER A 115 -16.16 18.41 14.64
N ASN A 116 -15.49 17.30 14.36
CA ASN A 116 -15.62 16.03 15.06
C ASN A 116 -14.37 15.16 14.79
N GLN A 117 -13.33 15.34 15.61
CA GLN A 117 -12.07 14.61 15.47
C GLN A 117 -12.22 13.09 15.67
N SER A 118 -13.11 12.66 16.58
CA SER A 118 -13.38 11.22 16.79
C SER A 118 -13.90 10.57 15.51
N ALA A 119 -14.89 11.18 14.83
CA ALA A 119 -15.36 10.69 13.54
C ALA A 119 -14.32 10.80 12.42
N ALA A 120 -13.46 11.82 12.47
CA ALA A 120 -12.38 11.99 11.50
C ALA A 120 -11.33 10.88 11.61
N TYR A 121 -10.91 10.53 12.82
CA TYR A 121 -9.96 9.45 13.08
C TYR A 121 -10.56 8.06 12.90
N LEU A 122 -11.87 7.89 13.15
CA LEU A 122 -12.60 6.69 12.77
C LEU A 122 -12.54 6.49 11.24
N ALA A 123 -12.88 7.54 10.48
CA ALA A 123 -12.81 7.49 9.02
C ALA A 123 -11.37 7.27 8.50
N LEU A 124 -10.37 7.86 9.16
CA LEU A 124 -8.97 7.56 8.86
C LEU A 124 -8.68 6.06 9.02
N GLY A 125 -9.21 5.40 10.06
CA GLY A 125 -9.08 3.95 10.26
C GLY A 125 -9.50 3.11 9.04
N HIS A 126 -10.61 3.46 8.40
CA HIS A 126 -11.07 2.80 7.16
C HIS A 126 -10.08 2.99 5.99
N VAL A 127 -9.47 4.18 5.89
CA VAL A 127 -8.41 4.44 4.88
C VAL A 127 -7.14 3.66 5.20
N LEU A 128 -6.77 3.52 6.48
CA LEU A 128 -5.62 2.72 6.90
C LEU A 128 -5.82 1.25 6.54
N HIS A 129 -7.03 0.71 6.72
CA HIS A 129 -7.37 -0.66 6.30
C HIS A 129 -7.08 -0.90 4.82
N ASN A 130 -7.64 -0.06 3.94
CA ASN A 130 -7.40 -0.15 2.49
C ASN A 130 -5.90 -0.06 2.13
N LEU A 131 -5.11 0.73 2.86
CA LEU A 131 -3.65 0.74 2.67
C LEU A 131 -3.00 -0.57 3.10
N GLN A 132 -3.43 -1.13 4.23
CA GLN A 132 -2.91 -2.36 4.81
C GLN A 132 -3.18 -3.56 3.89
N ASP A 133 -4.36 -3.61 3.28
CA ASP A 133 -4.72 -4.63 2.28
C ASP A 133 -3.78 -4.64 1.08
N LEU A 134 -3.27 -3.48 0.66
CA LEU A 134 -2.33 -3.41 -0.45
C LEU A 134 -0.93 -3.95 -0.10
N PHE A 135 -0.67 -4.32 1.15
CA PHE A 135 0.48 -5.15 1.48
C PHE A 135 0.21 -6.63 1.22
N VAL A 136 -1.05 -7.07 1.10
CA VAL A 136 -1.42 -8.43 0.74
C VAL A 136 -1.32 -8.61 -0.79
N PRO A 137 -0.50 -9.55 -1.29
CA PRO A 137 -0.30 -9.73 -2.73
C PRO A 137 -1.60 -9.99 -3.50
N ALA A 138 -2.57 -10.73 -2.93
CA ALA A 138 -3.84 -11.02 -3.59
C ALA A 138 -4.63 -9.74 -3.94
N HIS A 139 -4.67 -8.75 -3.03
CA HIS A 139 -5.29 -7.45 -3.26
C HIS A 139 -4.50 -6.61 -4.27
N SER A 140 -3.16 -6.74 -4.28
CA SER A 140 -2.29 -6.02 -5.21
C SER A 140 -2.20 -6.64 -6.61
N PHE A 141 -2.58 -7.92 -6.76
CA PHE A 141 -2.71 -8.60 -8.04
C PHE A 141 -4.17 -8.65 -8.54
N VAL A 142 -5.14 -8.28 -7.70
CA VAL A 142 -6.58 -8.50 -7.94
C VAL A 142 -6.84 -9.97 -8.28
N ALA A 143 -6.28 -10.87 -7.46
CA ALA A 143 -6.30 -12.31 -7.67
C ALA A 143 -7.28 -12.99 -6.71
N PRO A 144 -8.06 -14.00 -7.16
CA PRO A 144 -8.90 -14.78 -6.26
C PRO A 144 -8.07 -15.43 -5.14
N HIS A 145 -8.45 -15.16 -3.90
CA HIS A 145 -8.04 -15.89 -2.70
C HIS A 145 -9.30 -16.43 -2.03
N GLY A 146 -9.22 -17.68 -1.56
CA GLY A 146 -10.34 -18.47 -1.04
C GLY A 146 -10.51 -19.82 -1.77
N LEU A 147 -10.64 -20.91 -1.02
CA LEU A 147 -10.92 -22.23 -1.60
C LEU A 147 -12.29 -22.22 -2.29
N GLY A 148 -12.31 -22.50 -3.60
CA GLY A 148 -13.53 -22.88 -4.32
C GLY A 148 -14.24 -21.80 -5.15
N THR A 149 -13.62 -20.64 -5.41
CA THR A 149 -14.23 -19.62 -6.28
C THR A 149 -14.02 -19.92 -7.77
N GLY A 150 -14.63 -21.01 -8.22
CA GLY A 150 -14.94 -21.22 -9.63
C GLY A 150 -16.04 -20.26 -10.09
N GLY A 151 -15.74 -18.96 -10.16
CA GLY A 151 -16.69 -17.91 -10.54
C GLY A 151 -17.82 -17.70 -9.52
N LEU A 152 -18.25 -16.46 -9.35
CA LEU A 152 -19.35 -16.04 -8.46
C LEU A 152 -19.01 -16.12 -6.96
N VAL A 153 -18.42 -15.05 -6.44
CA VAL A 153 -18.39 -14.83 -4.99
C VAL A 153 -19.77 -14.30 -4.58
N TYR A 154 -20.64 -15.22 -4.19
CA TYR A 154 -21.84 -14.89 -3.42
C TYR A 154 -21.40 -14.70 -1.97
N ASN A 155 -21.36 -13.44 -1.54
CA ASN A 155 -21.28 -13.02 -0.14
C ASN A 155 -19.98 -13.44 0.58
N HIS A 156 -19.22 -12.45 1.08
CA HIS A 156 -18.19 -12.65 2.11
C HIS A 156 -18.80 -13.03 3.48
N SER A 157 -19.81 -13.90 3.48
CA SER A 157 -20.41 -14.49 4.66
C SER A 157 -20.67 -15.96 4.38
N TRP A 158 -19.67 -16.81 4.67
CA TRP A 158 -19.88 -18.23 4.91
C TRP A 158 -19.05 -18.73 6.10
N PRO A 159 -19.57 -19.72 6.87
CA PRO A 159 -19.27 -19.85 8.30
C PRO A 159 -18.04 -20.71 8.66
N PHE A 160 -17.19 -21.12 7.71
CA PHE A 160 -16.19 -22.16 8.02
C PHE A 160 -14.83 -22.09 7.32
N TYR A 161 -14.51 -21.08 6.51
CA TYR A 161 -13.15 -20.90 6.00
C TYR A 161 -12.78 -19.41 5.94
N PHE A 162 -11.67 -19.10 6.61
CA PHE A 162 -11.19 -17.77 6.99
C PHE A 162 -10.31 -17.20 5.88
N ASP A 163 -10.74 -16.12 5.22
CA ASP A 163 -9.96 -15.39 4.21
C ASP A 163 -9.59 -14.03 4.78
N ASN A 164 -8.58 -14.02 5.64
CA ASN A 164 -8.06 -12.83 6.29
C ASN A 164 -6.52 -12.81 6.08
N PHE A 165 -5.88 -11.66 6.36
CA PHE A 165 -4.42 -11.48 6.51
C PHE A 165 -3.74 -12.69 7.22
N GLU A 166 -4.48 -13.32 8.13
CA GLU A 166 -4.22 -14.56 8.88
C GLU A 166 -3.76 -15.77 8.07
N GLN A 167 -4.22 -15.99 6.83
CA GLN A 167 -3.73 -17.14 6.05
C GLN A 167 -2.29 -16.97 5.57
N TYR A 168 -1.75 -15.74 5.58
CA TYR A 168 -0.42 -15.42 5.06
C TYR A 168 0.54 -14.91 6.14
N CYS A 169 0.06 -14.30 7.22
CA CYS A 169 0.86 -13.76 8.31
C CYS A 169 0.01 -13.71 9.60
N GLU A 170 0.18 -14.63 10.55
CA GLU A 170 -0.21 -14.31 11.93
C GLU A 170 0.65 -13.12 12.37
N VAL A 171 0.04 -11.96 12.66
CA VAL A 171 0.80 -10.77 13.07
C VAL A 171 1.32 -10.96 14.49
N THR A 172 2.57 -11.41 14.61
CA THR A 172 3.18 -11.62 15.93
C THR A 172 3.74 -10.31 16.49
N ALA A 173 3.82 -10.22 17.82
CA ALA A 173 4.54 -9.14 18.48
C ALA A 173 6.00 -9.01 18.00
N ASN A 174 6.64 -10.12 17.60
CA ASN A 174 8.00 -10.13 17.08
C ASN A 174 8.11 -9.44 15.71
N GLU A 175 7.13 -9.61 14.82
CA GLU A 175 7.12 -8.91 13.53
C GLU A 175 6.75 -7.45 13.71
N LEU A 176 5.73 -7.13 14.51
CA LEU A 176 5.38 -5.74 14.82
C LEU A 176 6.58 -4.98 15.39
N ASN A 177 7.35 -5.59 16.29
CA ASN A 177 8.53 -4.98 16.91
C ASN A 177 9.73 -4.83 15.97
N ARG A 178 9.68 -5.37 14.75
CA ARG A 178 10.71 -5.11 13.72
C ARG A 178 10.46 -3.83 12.94
N SER A 179 9.28 -3.21 13.06
CA SER A 179 9.03 -1.89 12.47
C SER A 179 9.96 -0.83 13.10
N ASP A 180 10.46 0.09 12.27
CA ASP A 180 11.44 1.10 12.69
C ASP A 180 10.90 2.50 12.34
N PRO A 181 10.78 3.41 13.32
CA PRO A 181 10.38 4.80 13.07
C PRO A 181 11.18 5.46 11.94
N ASN A 182 12.49 5.20 11.83
CA ASN A 182 13.35 5.81 10.81
C ASN A 182 13.07 5.30 9.39
N ARG A 183 12.38 4.16 9.25
CA ARG A 183 12.00 3.59 7.95
C ARG A 183 10.61 4.01 7.46
N ILE A 184 9.83 4.71 8.29
CA ILE A 184 8.57 5.33 7.88
C ILE A 184 8.81 6.20 6.63
N PRO A 185 8.05 6.02 5.53
CA PRO A 185 8.26 6.79 4.32
C PRO A 185 7.98 8.27 4.58
N GLU A 186 8.88 9.15 4.11
CA GLU A 186 8.59 10.58 4.06
C GLU A 186 7.45 10.82 3.08
N VAL A 187 6.39 11.43 3.58
CA VAL A 187 5.08 11.47 2.94
C VAL A 187 5.06 12.53 1.83
N LEU A 188 4.79 12.07 0.60
CA LEU A 188 4.64 12.91 -0.58
C LEU A 188 3.17 13.18 -0.88
N SER A 189 2.71 14.36 -0.53
CA SER A 189 1.55 15.06 -1.12
C SER A 189 0.13 14.47 -0.96
N ALA A 190 -0.08 13.15 -1.05
CA ALA A 190 -1.42 12.54 -1.14
C ALA A 190 -1.45 11.04 -0.70
N PRO A 191 -2.56 10.55 -0.14
CA PRO A 191 -2.71 9.18 0.39
C PRO A 191 -2.46 8.09 -0.66
N GLU A 192 -2.87 8.33 -1.91
CA GLU A 192 -2.71 7.39 -3.02
C GLU A 192 -1.25 7.05 -3.29
N SER A 193 -0.33 8.00 -3.03
CA SER A 193 1.10 7.77 -3.24
C SER A 193 1.67 6.71 -2.30
N LEU A 194 1.13 6.61 -1.07
CA LEU A 194 1.51 5.56 -0.12
C LEU A 194 0.91 4.21 -0.51
N MET A 195 -0.36 4.21 -0.93
CA MET A 195 -1.08 3.01 -1.37
C MET A 195 -0.46 2.38 -2.63
N VAL A 196 -0.09 3.19 -3.63
CA VAL A 196 0.63 2.70 -4.83
C VAL A 196 1.97 2.08 -4.44
N GLN A 197 2.71 2.70 -3.51
CA GLN A 197 3.98 2.17 -3.04
C GLN A 197 3.82 0.86 -2.26
N ALA A 198 2.76 0.75 -1.45
CA ALA A 198 2.39 -0.49 -0.77
C ALA A 198 2.15 -1.62 -1.78
N ALA A 199 1.32 -1.38 -2.79
CA ALA A 199 1.01 -2.37 -3.82
C ALA A 199 2.25 -2.74 -4.66
N ILE A 200 3.12 -1.76 -4.97
CA ILE A 200 4.41 -2.02 -5.61
C ILE A 200 5.31 -2.89 -4.72
N PHE A 201 5.38 -2.59 -3.43
CA PHE A 201 6.17 -3.37 -2.48
C PHE A 201 5.69 -4.82 -2.41
N ALA A 202 4.38 -5.03 -2.32
CA ALA A 202 3.76 -6.36 -2.32
C ALA A 202 3.98 -7.14 -3.64
N THR A 203 4.27 -6.46 -4.75
CA THR A 203 4.34 -7.08 -6.10
C THR A 203 5.75 -7.14 -6.71
N GLN A 204 6.74 -6.37 -6.22
CA GLN A 204 8.03 -6.19 -6.91
C GLN A 204 9.28 -6.65 -6.15
N ASP A 205 9.20 -7.05 -4.89
CA ASP A 205 10.43 -7.33 -4.14
C ASP A 205 11.20 -8.55 -4.71
N GLN A 206 12.46 -8.36 -5.10
CA GLN A 206 13.26 -9.39 -5.78
C GLN A 206 13.67 -10.52 -4.85
N GLU A 207 13.69 -10.30 -3.53
CA GLU A 207 13.83 -11.39 -2.56
C GLU A 207 12.58 -12.27 -2.55
N SER A 208 11.40 -11.68 -2.72
CA SER A 208 10.12 -12.37 -2.81
C SER A 208 10.00 -13.18 -4.12
N LEU A 209 10.52 -12.64 -5.23
CA LEU A 209 10.53 -13.29 -6.56
C LEU A 209 11.55 -14.44 -6.71
N ASN A 210 12.63 -14.47 -5.93
CA ASN A 210 13.57 -15.60 -5.94
C ASN A 210 13.04 -16.81 -5.15
N TYR A 211 12.03 -16.62 -4.31
CA TYR A 211 11.37 -17.70 -3.55
C TYR A 211 10.07 -18.22 -4.19
N PHE A 212 9.47 -17.48 -5.14
CA PHE A 212 8.29 -17.92 -5.88
C PHE A 212 8.56 -17.99 -7.40
N PRO A 213 8.76 -19.20 -7.97
CA PRO A 213 8.88 -19.34 -9.41
C PRO A 213 7.51 -19.15 -10.07
N ASN A 214 7.33 -18.11 -10.88
CA ASN A 214 6.37 -18.04 -12.00
C ASN A 214 4.90 -18.47 -11.73
N GLN A 215 4.27 -18.09 -10.61
CA GLN A 215 2.91 -18.58 -10.28
C GLN A 215 1.74 -17.60 -10.39
N TYR A 216 1.94 -16.33 -10.76
CA TYR A 216 0.82 -15.35 -10.79
C TYR A 216 0.60 -14.60 -12.10
N TYR A 217 1.27 -14.98 -13.20
CA TYR A 217 1.02 -14.33 -14.49
C TYR A 217 0.14 -15.19 -15.40
N ALA A 218 -1.15 -14.83 -15.45
CA ALA A 218 -1.88 -14.84 -16.71
C ALA A 218 -2.68 -13.53 -16.80
N PRO A 219 -2.33 -12.58 -17.69
CA PRO A 219 -3.25 -11.50 -18.00
C PRO A 219 -4.52 -12.11 -18.64
N PRO A 220 -5.72 -11.61 -18.34
CA PRO A 220 -6.92 -12.11 -18.98
C PRO A 220 -6.88 -11.76 -20.47
N ASP A 221 -7.07 -12.75 -21.33
CA ASP A 221 -7.18 -12.55 -22.79
C ASP A 221 -8.52 -11.87 -23.17
N SER A 222 -9.45 -11.71 -22.23
CA SER A 222 -10.66 -10.87 -22.35
C SER A 222 -11.28 -10.54 -20.98
N VAL A 223 -11.98 -9.39 -20.90
CA VAL A 223 -12.75 -8.97 -19.71
C VAL A 223 -13.76 -10.07 -19.35
N GLY A 224 -13.59 -10.71 -18.19
CA GLY A 224 -14.52 -11.70 -17.66
C GLY A 224 -14.09 -13.17 -17.76
N ASP A 225 -12.96 -13.49 -18.41
CA ASP A 225 -12.43 -14.87 -18.44
C ASP A 225 -11.24 -15.01 -17.48
N TRP A 226 -11.51 -15.55 -16.29
CA TRP A 226 -10.49 -15.87 -15.29
C TRP A 226 -9.94 -17.29 -15.57
N GLY A 227 -8.72 -17.35 -16.11
CA GLY A 227 -8.04 -18.59 -16.48
C GLY A 227 -7.75 -19.54 -15.29
N LYS A 228 -7.73 -20.84 -15.59
CA LYS A 228 -7.59 -21.95 -14.63
C LYS A 228 -6.33 -21.86 -13.75
N TYR A 229 -6.56 -21.71 -12.44
CA TYR A 229 -5.55 -21.72 -11.38
C TYR A 229 -4.95 -23.12 -11.14
N ARG A 230 -3.64 -23.18 -10.83
CA ARG A 230 -3.04 -24.32 -10.12
C ARG A 230 -3.29 -24.20 -8.62
N PRO A 231 -3.38 -25.34 -7.91
CA PRO A 231 -4.08 -25.42 -6.66
C PRO A 231 -3.23 -24.88 -5.51
N TYR A 232 -3.91 -24.16 -4.62
CA TYR A 232 -3.79 -24.29 -3.16
C TYR A 232 -3.00 -25.58 -2.79
N PRO A 233 -1.83 -25.52 -2.12
CA PRO A 233 -1.41 -26.71 -1.40
C PRO A 233 -2.58 -27.02 -0.46
N TYR A 234 -3.06 -28.26 -0.48
CA TYR A 234 -4.26 -28.78 0.20
C TYR A 234 -4.29 -28.55 1.74
N GLN A 235 -3.37 -27.75 2.28
CA GLN A 235 -3.10 -27.47 3.68
C GLN A 235 -2.96 -25.97 4.00
N GLY A 236 -3.31 -25.06 3.08
CA GLY A 236 -3.16 -23.61 3.28
C GLY A 236 -1.71 -23.13 3.15
N TYR A 237 -1.50 -21.81 3.17
CA TYR A 237 -0.16 -21.25 3.35
C TYR A 237 0.34 -21.62 4.78
N PRO A 238 1.65 -21.83 5.00
CA PRO A 238 2.17 -22.40 6.25
C PRO A 238 2.17 -21.44 7.45
N SER A 239 1.57 -20.25 7.35
CA SER A 239 1.61 -19.22 8.39
C SER A 239 0.43 -19.38 9.36
N GLY A 240 0.49 -20.42 10.18
CA GLY A 240 -0.32 -20.55 11.38
C GLY A 240 0.55 -21.07 12.52
N ILE A 241 0.10 -20.89 13.76
CA ILE A 241 0.82 -21.21 15.01
C ILE A 241 1.43 -22.63 15.04
N ASP A 242 0.84 -23.55 14.27
CA ASP A 242 1.20 -24.96 14.18
C ASP A 242 2.18 -25.30 13.04
N ASN A 243 2.47 -24.38 12.11
CA ASN A 243 3.23 -24.65 10.86
C ASN A 243 4.44 -23.71 10.61
N ILE A 244 5.01 -23.13 11.67
CA ILE A 244 6.20 -22.24 11.68
C ILE A 244 7.50 -22.89 11.12
N THR A 245 7.46 -24.14 10.67
CA THR A 245 8.64 -24.86 10.14
C THR A 245 8.97 -24.55 8.67
N ASN A 246 8.21 -23.67 8.00
CA ASN A 246 8.50 -23.26 6.63
C ASN A 246 9.24 -21.92 6.58
N ASP A 247 10.54 -21.98 6.23
CA ASP A 247 11.43 -20.82 6.12
C ASP A 247 10.91 -19.73 5.15
N ILE A 248 10.07 -20.08 4.16
CA ILE A 248 9.57 -19.17 3.13
C ILE A 248 8.42 -18.29 3.65
N ALA A 249 7.48 -18.87 4.41
CA ALA A 249 6.37 -18.13 5.01
C ALA A 249 6.89 -17.15 6.06
N ASN A 250 7.87 -17.60 6.86
CA ASN A 250 8.55 -16.76 7.84
C ASN A 250 9.28 -15.59 7.16
N ALA A 251 10.01 -15.79 6.06
CA ALA A 251 10.73 -14.69 5.42
C ALA A 251 9.81 -13.56 4.95
N TRP A 252 8.63 -13.85 4.41
CA TRP A 252 7.71 -12.83 3.89
C TRP A 252 7.04 -12.00 4.99
N SER A 253 6.50 -12.65 6.03
CA SER A 253 5.85 -11.96 7.15
C SER A 253 6.83 -11.05 7.92
N LEU A 254 8.10 -11.47 7.99
CA LEU A 254 9.20 -10.70 8.58
C LEU A 254 9.50 -9.36 7.91
N PHE A 255 9.14 -9.19 6.63
CA PHE A 255 9.34 -7.93 5.91
C PHE A 255 8.05 -7.17 5.66
N LEU A 256 6.97 -7.88 5.35
CA LEU A 256 5.70 -7.27 4.96
C LEU A 256 5.01 -6.61 6.14
N VAL A 257 4.94 -7.27 7.30
CA VAL A 257 4.30 -6.71 8.51
C VAL A 257 5.01 -5.43 8.98
N PRO A 258 6.35 -5.40 9.18
CA PRO A 258 7.04 -4.16 9.53
C PRO A 258 6.83 -3.03 8.53
N ARG A 259 6.83 -3.33 7.23
CA ARG A 259 6.64 -2.33 6.17
C ARG A 259 5.20 -1.82 6.14
N CYS A 260 4.22 -2.70 6.35
CA CYS A 260 2.82 -2.31 6.49
C CYS A 260 2.62 -1.33 7.66
N VAL A 261 3.22 -1.63 8.82
CA VAL A 261 3.23 -0.72 9.99
C VAL A 261 3.87 0.63 9.65
N GLU A 262 5.03 0.63 9.00
CA GLU A 262 5.75 1.84 8.61
C GLU A 262 4.94 2.73 7.65
N TYR A 263 4.30 2.14 6.65
CA TYR A 263 3.46 2.89 5.70
C TYR A 263 2.17 3.38 6.34
N THR A 264 1.57 2.58 7.22
CA THR A 264 0.41 2.98 8.03
C THR A 264 0.76 4.21 8.88
N ALA A 265 1.93 4.21 9.53
CA ALA A 265 2.43 5.36 10.30
C ALA A 265 2.64 6.60 9.41
N GLY A 266 3.13 6.41 8.19
CA GLY A 266 3.24 7.46 7.18
C GLY A 266 1.87 8.05 6.79
N MET A 267 0.83 7.23 6.65
CA MET A 267 -0.52 7.71 6.34
C MET A 267 -1.12 8.53 7.50
N ILE A 268 -0.90 8.10 8.75
CA ILE A 268 -1.30 8.86 9.95
C ILE A 268 -0.60 10.23 9.95
N ARG A 269 0.71 10.27 9.65
CA ARG A 269 1.45 11.53 9.52
C ARG A 269 0.91 12.41 8.41
N LEU A 270 0.58 11.85 7.26
CA LEU A 270 -0.01 12.60 6.14
C LEU A 270 -1.28 13.31 6.57
N PHE A 271 -2.15 12.59 7.28
CA PHE A 271 -3.42 13.10 7.75
C PHE A 271 -3.21 14.24 8.76
N TYR A 272 -2.37 14.02 9.77
CA TYR A 272 -2.02 15.02 10.77
C TYR A 272 -1.49 16.33 10.13
N CYS A 273 -0.62 16.21 9.14
CA CYS A 273 -0.05 17.36 8.43
C CYS A 273 -1.06 18.17 7.60
N GLN A 274 -2.28 17.66 7.33
CA GLN A 274 -3.29 18.43 6.62
C GLN A 274 -3.75 19.67 7.41
N PHE A 275 -3.70 19.59 8.75
CA PHE A 275 -4.30 20.57 9.66
C PHE A 275 -3.28 21.41 10.43
N HIS A 276 -2.05 20.91 10.56
CA HIS A 276 -0.99 21.57 11.31
C HIS A 276 -0.10 22.39 10.36
N THR A 277 -0.51 23.64 10.12
CA THR A 277 -0.01 24.54 9.06
C THR A 277 1.50 24.83 9.11
N ALA A 278 2.16 24.77 10.27
CA ALA A 278 3.62 24.90 10.37
C ALA A 278 4.38 23.77 9.64
N LEU A 279 3.77 22.59 9.50
CA LEU A 279 4.31 21.42 8.81
C LEU A 279 3.88 21.34 7.33
N LYS A 280 2.86 22.13 6.96
CA LYS A 280 2.35 22.22 5.58
C LYS A 280 3.36 22.91 4.64
N ASP A 281 4.23 23.76 5.18
CA ASP A 281 5.34 24.38 4.43
C ASP A 281 6.62 23.52 4.42
N GLU A 282 6.83 22.67 5.43
CA GLU A 282 7.91 21.66 5.39
C GLU A 282 7.63 20.61 4.32
N SER A 283 6.41 20.06 4.28
CA SER A 283 6.01 19.12 3.21
C SER A 283 6.08 19.74 1.80
N LYS A 284 5.99 21.06 1.65
CA LYS A 284 6.29 21.76 0.37
C LYS A 284 7.78 21.86 0.07
N LYS A 285 8.64 22.05 1.08
CA LYS A 285 10.11 22.05 0.93
C LYS A 285 10.67 20.66 0.58
N PHE A 286 10.03 19.59 1.03
CA PHE A 286 10.42 18.21 0.70
C PHE A 286 9.81 17.68 -0.62
N ASN A 287 8.87 18.42 -1.24
CA ASN A 287 8.06 17.96 -2.38
C ASN A 287 8.63 18.23 -3.78
N THR A 288 9.90 18.55 -3.95
CA THR A 288 10.48 18.69 -5.30
C THR A 288 11.63 17.72 -5.53
N LYS A 289 11.30 16.42 -5.57
CA LYS A 289 11.97 15.49 -6.48
C LYS A 289 11.45 15.76 -7.89
N TYR A 290 12.09 16.72 -8.55
CA TYR A 290 11.80 17.05 -9.93
C TYR A 290 12.28 15.88 -10.79
N LEU A 291 11.43 15.34 -11.68
CA LEU A 291 11.84 14.50 -12.80
C LEU A 291 11.23 15.09 -14.07
N SER A 292 12.06 15.57 -14.97
CA SER A 292 11.62 16.10 -16.26
C SER A 292 12.36 15.44 -17.41
N ILE A 293 11.68 15.41 -18.55
CA ILE A 293 12.20 14.86 -19.78
C ILE A 293 12.09 15.93 -20.85
N SER A 294 13.23 16.31 -21.43
CA SER A 294 13.28 17.21 -22.58
C SER A 294 13.44 16.42 -23.87
N ASN A 295 12.86 16.93 -24.96
CA ASN A 295 12.82 16.29 -26.27
C ASN A 295 12.05 14.97 -26.27
N ASN A 296 10.86 14.94 -25.66
CA ASN A 296 9.96 13.79 -25.70
C ASN A 296 8.66 14.20 -26.43
N PRO A 297 8.28 13.55 -27.55
CA PRO A 297 8.89 12.37 -28.18
C PRO A 297 10.31 12.56 -28.75
N PHE A 298 11.09 11.48 -28.87
CA PHE A 298 12.51 11.54 -29.27
C PHE A 298 12.90 10.55 -30.38
N ASN A 299 13.93 10.92 -31.16
CA ASN A 299 14.52 10.08 -32.20
C ASN A 299 15.87 9.50 -31.79
N ARG A 300 16.87 10.37 -31.51
CA ARG A 300 18.25 9.96 -31.22
C ARG A 300 18.57 9.89 -29.74
N TYR A 301 18.21 10.93 -29.00
CA TYR A 301 18.39 10.98 -27.56
C TYR A 301 17.36 11.89 -26.92
N LEU A 302 17.17 11.73 -25.61
CA LEU A 302 16.44 12.66 -24.76
C LEU A 302 17.30 13.02 -23.55
N LYS A 303 16.92 14.12 -22.88
CA LYS A 303 17.55 14.52 -21.62
C LYS A 303 16.58 14.27 -20.48
N ILE A 304 17.09 13.64 -19.43
CA ILE A 304 16.38 13.39 -18.18
C ILE A 304 17.05 14.26 -17.12
N LYS A 305 16.27 15.15 -16.50
CA LYS A 305 16.75 15.94 -15.37
C LYS A 305 16.05 15.50 -14.11
N TYR A 306 16.81 15.39 -13.02
CA TYR A 306 16.23 15.19 -11.71
C TYR A 306 16.96 15.90 -10.59
N SER A 307 16.26 16.20 -9.50
CA SER A 307 16.83 16.82 -8.31
C SER A 307 16.93 15.83 -7.15
N VAL A 308 18.01 15.95 -6.40
CA VAL A 308 18.23 15.30 -5.12
C VAL A 308 18.25 16.39 -4.06
N SER A 309 17.31 16.36 -3.13
CA SER A 309 17.13 17.41 -2.11
C SER A 309 17.99 17.19 -0.86
N SER A 310 18.34 15.94 -0.57
CA SER A 310 19.20 15.51 0.53
C SER A 310 20.05 14.31 0.08
N GLY A 311 21.23 14.11 0.67
CA GLY A 311 22.13 13.01 0.29
C GLY A 311 21.39 11.67 0.33
N SER A 312 21.21 11.02 -0.82
CA SER A 312 20.27 9.91 -0.98
C SER A 312 20.76 8.87 -1.97
N GLU A 313 20.35 7.61 -1.78
CA GLU A 313 20.54 6.60 -2.81
C GLU A 313 19.57 6.82 -3.96
N VAL A 314 20.11 6.89 -5.18
CA VAL A 314 19.35 7.08 -6.41
C VAL A 314 19.42 5.83 -7.26
N TYR A 315 18.32 5.50 -7.93
CA TYR A 315 18.25 4.48 -8.94
C TYR A 315 17.34 4.91 -10.10
N LEU A 316 17.93 5.47 -11.14
CA LEU A 316 17.26 5.88 -12.37
C LEU A 316 17.37 4.78 -13.42
N ARG A 317 16.23 4.26 -13.88
CA ARG A 317 16.14 3.20 -14.87
C ARG A 317 15.12 3.49 -15.95
N ILE A 318 15.36 2.99 -17.15
CA ILE A 318 14.39 2.92 -18.23
C ILE A 318 13.74 1.55 -18.21
N ILE A 319 12.42 1.51 -18.29
CA ILE A 319 11.62 0.30 -18.43
C ILE A 319 10.74 0.39 -19.69
N ASP A 320 10.43 -0.75 -20.29
CA ASP A 320 9.44 -0.82 -21.38
C ASP A 320 8.01 -0.86 -20.83
N LYS A 321 7.01 -0.84 -21.72
CA LYS A 321 5.58 -0.88 -21.36
C LYS A 321 5.15 -2.11 -20.57
N THR A 322 5.95 -3.18 -20.55
CA THR A 322 5.69 -4.40 -19.75
C THR A 322 6.39 -4.37 -18.39
N GLY A 323 7.04 -3.26 -18.04
CA GLY A 323 7.80 -3.11 -16.80
C GLY A 323 9.20 -3.71 -16.85
N ARG A 324 9.62 -4.30 -17.98
CA ARG A 324 10.94 -4.92 -18.09
C ARG A 324 12.00 -3.84 -18.20
N ARG A 325 13.06 -3.99 -17.40
CA ARG A 325 14.20 -3.07 -17.37
C ARG A 325 14.96 -3.09 -18.70
N VAL A 326 15.05 -1.93 -19.32
CA VAL A 326 15.76 -1.67 -20.58
C VAL A 326 17.20 -1.28 -20.31
N LYS A 327 17.42 -0.30 -19.42
CA LYS A 327 18.75 0.22 -19.09
C LYS A 327 18.72 0.91 -17.72
N VAL A 328 19.85 0.88 -17.01
CA VAL A 328 20.06 1.70 -15.81
C VAL A 328 20.90 2.89 -16.23
N LEU A 329 20.43 4.08 -15.91
CA LEU A 329 21.07 5.34 -16.30
C LEU A 329 21.84 5.95 -15.14
N ASP A 330 21.37 5.76 -13.91
CA ASP A 330 22.12 6.13 -12.72
C ASP A 330 21.80 5.20 -11.55
N LYS A 331 22.81 4.90 -10.73
CA LYS A 331 22.66 4.11 -9.51
C LYS A 331 23.72 4.50 -8.48
N GLY A 332 23.31 4.74 -7.23
CA GLY A 332 24.18 4.96 -6.08
C GLY A 332 23.85 6.23 -5.30
N PHE A 333 24.65 6.49 -4.26
CA PHE A 333 24.49 7.68 -3.42
C PHE A 333 24.79 8.98 -4.19
N LYS A 334 23.94 9.99 -4.02
CA LYS A 334 24.03 11.29 -4.69
C LYS A 334 23.92 12.41 -3.67
N GLU A 335 24.84 13.36 -3.78
CA GLU A 335 24.79 14.62 -3.02
C GLU A 335 23.61 15.49 -3.46
N PRO A 336 23.12 16.39 -2.57
CA PRO A 336 22.04 17.31 -2.89
C PRO A 336 22.40 18.25 -4.05
N LYS A 337 21.75 18.08 -5.20
CA LYS A 337 21.82 18.97 -6.39
C LYS A 337 20.89 18.49 -7.50
N GLU A 338 20.86 19.22 -8.60
CA GLU A 338 20.29 18.76 -9.87
C GLU A 338 21.29 17.92 -10.67
N TYR A 339 20.76 16.89 -11.33
CA TYR A 339 21.45 15.97 -12.21
C TYR A 339 20.80 15.98 -13.59
N GLU A 340 21.62 15.92 -14.65
CA GLU A 340 21.17 15.75 -16.04
C GLU A 340 21.83 14.51 -16.62
N ILE A 341 21.02 13.64 -17.22
CA ILE A 341 21.47 12.40 -17.86
C ILE A 341 20.85 12.28 -19.24
N ILE A 342 21.63 11.78 -20.19
CA ILE A 342 21.18 11.54 -21.56
C ILE A 342 20.87 10.06 -21.73
N TRP A 343 19.70 9.76 -22.29
CA TRP A 343 19.41 8.44 -22.83
C TRP A 343 19.39 8.51 -24.35
N ASP A 344 20.20 7.67 -24.98
CA ASP A 344 20.41 7.54 -26.42
C ASP A 344 19.48 6.51 -27.08
N GLY A 345 18.44 6.06 -26.36
CA GLY A 345 17.52 5.05 -26.88
C GLY A 345 18.12 3.66 -27.02
N THR A 346 19.20 3.33 -26.29
CA THR A 346 19.80 1.99 -26.29
C THR A 346 19.45 1.17 -25.05
N ASN A 347 19.53 -0.16 -25.16
CA ASN A 347 19.41 -1.11 -24.05
C ASN A 347 20.77 -1.35 -23.34
N THR A 348 20.83 -2.31 -22.41
CA THR A 348 22.08 -2.69 -21.70
C THR A 348 23.16 -3.28 -22.61
N LYS A 349 22.83 -3.77 -23.81
CA LYS A 349 23.78 -4.29 -24.81
C LYS A 349 24.27 -3.21 -25.78
N GLY A 350 23.79 -1.98 -25.64
CA GLY A 350 24.09 -0.87 -26.57
C GLY A 350 23.27 -0.92 -27.86
N GLU A 351 22.29 -1.82 -27.96
CA GLU A 351 21.41 -1.93 -29.14
C GLU A 351 20.28 -0.91 -29.04
N LEU A 352 19.89 -0.31 -30.17
CA LEU A 352 18.73 0.57 -30.24
C LEU A 352 17.45 -0.17 -29.86
N VAL A 353 16.62 0.46 -29.03
CA VAL A 353 15.31 -0.07 -28.67
C VAL A 353 14.29 0.25 -29.76
N ALA A 354 13.30 -0.62 -29.93
CA ALA A 354 12.25 -0.42 -30.89
C ALA A 354 11.44 0.87 -30.61
N PRO A 355 10.85 1.51 -31.63
CA PRO A 355 9.87 2.57 -31.43
C PRO A 355 8.74 2.12 -30.48
N GLY A 356 8.27 3.03 -29.64
CA GLY A 356 7.23 2.72 -28.67
C GLY A 356 7.30 3.52 -27.38
N ILE A 357 6.50 3.07 -26.41
CA ILE A 357 6.37 3.69 -25.10
C ILE A 357 7.34 3.06 -24.12
N TYR A 358 8.06 3.91 -23.41
CA TYR A 358 8.98 3.57 -22.33
C TYR A 358 8.70 4.47 -21.13
N PHE A 359 9.30 4.15 -19.98
CA PHE A 359 9.21 4.98 -18.80
C PHE A 359 10.59 5.18 -18.18
N ALA A 360 10.91 6.42 -17.83
CA ALA A 360 12.00 6.71 -16.92
C ALA A 360 11.46 6.60 -15.50
N LEU A 361 12.00 5.67 -14.72
CA LEU A 361 11.65 5.44 -13.32
C LEU A 361 12.84 5.85 -12.47
N LEU A 362 12.66 6.94 -11.73
CA LEU A 362 13.62 7.47 -10.77
C LEU A 362 13.20 7.01 -9.38
N SER A 363 13.99 6.15 -8.76
CA SER A 363 13.87 5.87 -7.33
C SER A 363 14.89 6.71 -6.56
N ILE A 364 14.48 7.41 -5.51
CA ILE A 364 15.38 8.09 -4.57
C ILE A 364 14.94 7.68 -3.17
N ASN A 365 15.80 6.96 -2.45
CA ASN A 365 15.43 6.22 -1.23
C ASN A 365 14.19 5.34 -1.51
N ASN A 366 13.13 5.46 -0.72
CA ASN A 366 11.90 4.67 -0.86
C ASN A 366 10.88 5.27 -1.85
N GLN A 367 11.16 6.41 -2.47
CA GLN A 367 10.20 7.10 -3.36
C GLN A 367 10.56 6.84 -4.81
N SER A 368 9.56 6.52 -5.64
CA SER A 368 9.74 6.35 -7.08
C SER A 368 8.83 7.29 -7.87
N ILE A 369 9.40 8.00 -8.86
CA ILE A 369 8.67 8.86 -9.80
C ILE A 369 8.91 8.32 -11.19
N SER A 370 7.84 8.23 -11.99
CA SER A 370 7.93 7.84 -13.39
C SER A 370 7.57 8.98 -14.33
N LYS A 371 8.19 8.99 -15.51
CA LYS A 371 7.80 9.83 -16.65
C LYS A 371 7.77 8.99 -17.92
N GLN A 372 6.65 9.08 -18.64
CA GLN A 372 6.49 8.42 -19.93
C GLN A 372 7.46 9.01 -20.95
N ILE A 373 7.98 8.14 -21.81
CA ILE A 373 8.85 8.42 -22.94
C ILE A 373 8.23 7.83 -24.21
N ILE A 374 8.29 8.56 -25.30
CA ILE A 374 7.83 8.14 -26.63
C ILE A 374 9.04 8.12 -27.57
N LYS A 375 9.49 6.93 -27.97
CA LYS A 375 10.54 6.70 -28.97
C LYS A 375 9.92 6.60 -30.37
N LEU A 376 10.36 7.44 -31.30
CA LEU A 376 9.72 7.58 -32.61
C LEU A 376 10.33 6.67 -33.70
N PHE A 377 11.66 6.55 -33.82
CA PHE A 377 12.33 5.70 -34.85
C PHE A 377 13.69 5.20 -34.39
#